data_AF-A0AAW6U3P1-F1
#
_entry.id   AF-A0AAW6U3P1-F1
#
_cell.length_a   1.000
_cell.length_b   1.000
_cell.length_c   1.000
_cell.angle_alpha   90.00
_cell.angle_beta   90.00
_cell.angle_gamma   90.00
#
_symmetry.space_group_name_H-M   'P 1'
#
loop_
_entity.id
_entity.type
_entity.pdbx_description
1 polymer ?
#
loop_
_entity_poly.entity_id
_entity_poly.type
_entity_poly.pdbx_seq_one_letter_code
_entity_poly.pdbx_strand_id
1 'polypeptide(L)' 'MVHRITLFGVRYEGILEVTESRTFFQTLCSGVGPAKGLGMGLLSIAPA' A
#
# COMPACT_ATOMS: atom_id res chain seq x y z
N MET A 1 -22.76 16.01 11.80
CA MET A 1 -22.33 16.64 10.53
C MET A 1 -21.63 15.59 9.69
N VAL A 2 -22.00 15.44 8.41
CA VAL A 2 -21.32 14.50 7.49
C VAL A 2 -20.32 15.29 6.67
N HIS A 3 -19.05 14.89 6.69
CA HIS A 3 -18.01 15.43 5.82
C HIS A 3 -17.84 14.49 4.62
N ARG A 4 -18.09 15.00 3.41
CA ARG A 4 -17.92 14.25 2.16
C ARG A 4 -16.55 14.56 1.58
N ILE A 5 -15.81 13.51 1.24
CA ILE A 5 -14.53 13.58 0.53
C ILE A 5 -14.54 12.62 -0.66
N THR A 6 -13.66 12.87 -1.62
CA THR A 6 -13.39 11.97 -2.76
C THR A 6 -11.94 11.53 -2.68
N LEU A 7 -11.70 10.22 -2.81
CA LEU A 7 -10.36 9.64 -2.85
C LEU A 7 -10.07 9.11 -4.25
N PHE A 8 -8.93 9.50 -4.81
CA PHE A 8 -8.44 8.96 -6.08
C PHE A 8 -7.37 7.92 -5.78
N GLY A 9 -7.62 6.68 -6.20
CA GLY A 9 -6.70 5.56 -6.02
C GLY A 9 -6.25 4.99 -7.37
N VAL A 10 -5.04 4.44 -7.38
CA VAL A 10 -4.52 3.63 -8.48
C VAL A 10 -4.25 2.23 -7.94
N ARG A 11 -4.59 1.20 -8.73
CA ARG A 11 -4.22 -0.19 -8.42
C ARG A 11 -2.99 -0.56 -9.23
N TYR A 12 -1.96 -1.02 -8.52
CA TYR A 12 -0.74 -1.54 -9.11
C TYR A 12 -0.73 -3.06 -8.98
N GLU A 13 -0.41 -3.76 -10.06
CA GLU A 13 -0.28 -5.22 -10.12
C GLU A 13 0.97 -5.56 -10.94
N GLY A 14 1.72 -6.57 -10.51
CA GLY A 14 2.94 -6.99 -11.20
C GLY A 14 3.91 -7.75 -10.31
N ILE A 15 5.15 -7.85 -10.80
CA ILE A 15 6.28 -8.47 -10.10
C ILE A 15 7.21 -7.36 -9.61
N LEU A 16 7.80 -7.56 -8.43
CA LEU A 16 8.81 -6.69 -7.85
C LEU A 16 10.04 -7.49 -7.46
N GLU A 17 11.18 -6.82 -7.40
CA GLU A 17 12.42 -7.34 -6.85
C GLU A 17 12.65 -6.72 -5.46
N VAL A 18 12.93 -7.55 -4.45
CA VAL A 18 13.27 -7.06 -3.11
C VAL A 18 14.75 -6.68 -3.08
N THR A 19 15.03 -5.38 -3.13
CA THR A 19 16.40 -4.86 -3.12
C THR A 19 16.97 -4.68 -1.72
N GLU A 20 16.12 -4.45 -0.71
CA GLU A 20 16.51 -4.37 0.70
C GLU A 20 15.42 -4.93 1.62
N SER A 21 15.74 -6.03 2.29
CA SER A 21 14.79 -6.84 3.05
C SER A 21 14.14 -6.10 4.22
N ARG A 22 14.92 -5.32 4.97
CA ARG A 22 14.40 -4.66 6.19
C ARG A 22 13.43 -3.55 5.83
N THR A 23 13.78 -2.74 4.82
CA THR A 23 12.93 -1.67 4.31
C THR A 23 11.65 -2.24 3.70
N PHE A 24 11.75 -3.33 2.94
CA PHE A 24 10.58 -4.00 2.39
C PHE A 24 9.62 -4.48 3.48
N PHE A 25 10.12 -5.17 4.50
CA PHE A 25 9.28 -5.61 5.62
C PHE A 25 8.60 -4.44 6.35
N GLN A 26 9.35 -3.37 6.65
CA GLN A 26 8.78 -2.17 7.26
C GLN A 26 7.69 -1.53 6.38
N THR A 27 7.87 -1.56 5.06
CA THR A 27 6.88 -1.07 4.09
C THR A 27 5.60 -1.90 4.13
N LEU A 28 5.70 -3.24 4.19
CA LEU A 28 4.54 -4.11 4.32
C LEU A 28 3.74 -3.84 5.60
N CYS A 29 4.44 -3.68 6.73
CA CYS A 29 3.78 -3.42 8.02
C CYS A 29 3.16 -2.03 8.11
N SER A 30 3.82 -1.01 7.55
CA SER A 30 3.36 0.38 7.67
C SER A 30 2.35 0.78 6.60
N GLY A 31 2.37 0.13 5.44
CA GLY A 31 1.58 0.46 4.26
C GLY A 31 2.15 1.64 3.45
N VAL A 32 1.77 1.73 2.18
CA VAL A 32 2.30 2.72 1.21
C VAL A 32 1.35 3.90 1.03
N GLY A 33 1.86 5.14 1.14
CA GLY A 33 1.10 6.35 0.80
C GLY A 33 -0.01 6.77 1.79
N PRO A 34 -0.87 7.74 1.42
CA PRO A 34 -1.91 8.28 2.30
C PRO A 34 -3.17 7.39 2.38
N ALA A 35 -4.20 7.84 3.11
CA ALA A 35 -5.54 7.22 3.19
C ALA A 35 -5.60 5.76 3.70
N LYS A 36 -4.62 5.35 4.52
CA LYS A 36 -4.53 3.99 5.07
C LYS A 36 -5.76 3.53 5.86
N GLY A 37 -6.35 4.43 6.66
CA GLY A 37 -7.59 4.16 7.39
C GLY A 37 -8.85 4.10 6.51
N LEU A 38 -8.72 4.28 5.20
CA LEU A 38 -9.81 4.32 4.23
C LEU A 38 -9.64 3.28 3.11
N GLY A 39 -8.85 2.22 3.36
CA GLY A 39 -8.70 1.08 2.45
C GLY A 39 -7.57 1.19 1.43
N MET A 40 -6.63 2.13 1.59
CA MET A 40 -5.46 2.29 0.71
C MET A 40 -4.16 1.85 1.38
N GLY A 41 -3.13 1.60 0.57
CA GLY A 41 -1.76 1.40 1.03
C GLY A 41 -1.39 -0.01 1.47
N LEU A 42 -2.30 -0.99 1.41
CA LEU A 42 -1.95 -2.39 1.56
C LEU A 42 -1.17 -2.87 0.32
N LEU A 43 -0.01 -3.48 0.55
CA LEU A 43 0.75 -4.17 -0.49
C LEU A 43 0.65 -5.69 -0.25
N SER A 44 -0.12 -6.38 -1.10
CA SER A 44 -0.23 -7.83 -1.07
C SER A 44 0.89 -8.48 -1.87
N ILE A 45 1.48 -9.54 -1.32
CA ILE A 45 2.64 -10.24 -1.91
C ILE A 45 2.43 -11.74 -1.88
N ALA A 46 3.00 -12.43 -2.86
CA ALA A 46 3.09 -13.88 -2.95
C ALA A 46 4.47 -14.26 -3.54
N PRO A 47 4.98 -15.47 -3.28
CA PRO A 47 6.11 -16.01 -4.03
C PRO A 47 5.80 -16.04 -5.53
N ALA A 48 6.84 -15.89 -6.35
CA ALA A 48 6.75 -16.01 -7.81
C ALA A 48 6.42 -17.44 -8.25
#